data_AF-A0A7S3RCF3-F1
#
_entry.id   AF-A0A7S3RCF3-F1
#
_cell.length_a   1.000
_cell.length_b   1.000
_cell.length_c   1.000
_cell.angle_alpha   90.00
_cell.angle_beta   90.00
_cell.angle_gamma   90.00
#
_symmetry.space_group_name_H-M   'P 1'
#
loop_
_entity.id
_entity.type
_entity.pdbx_description
1 polymer ?
#
loop_
_entity_poly.entity_id
_entity_poly.type
_entity_poly.pdbx_seq_one_letter_code
_entity_poly.pdbx_strand_id
1 'polypeptide(L)'
;DELSQQVQLVSLGFYCGPKSTFKSIGRGAAHLPFDWVRVRMEGLLHFLRHDFDGFFDYSTTMPVPGESLVLFRGRYHSFWHDDPRSPTMQEKYRRRIDRLMSIDAKSHQVLFVR
;
A
#
# COMPACT_ATOMS: atom_id res chain seq x y z
N ASP A 1 9.20 8.59 25.69
CA ASP A 1 7.91 9.28 25.65
C ASP A 1 6.86 8.36 25.05
N GLU A 2 5.96 7.87 25.90
CA GLU A 2 4.90 6.88 25.59
C GLU A 2 3.93 7.38 24.52
N LEU A 3 3.81 8.69 24.32
CA LEU A 3 2.98 9.31 23.28
C LEU A 3 3.40 8.92 21.85
N SER A 4 4.68 8.59 21.63
CA SER A 4 5.16 8.18 20.31
C SER A 4 4.72 6.76 19.89
N GLN A 5 4.22 5.95 20.83
CA GLN A 5 3.60 4.64 20.57
C GLN A 5 2.08 4.71 20.29
N GLN A 6 1.42 5.88 20.45
CA GLN A 6 -0.06 5.99 20.45
C GLN A 6 -0.73 6.06 19.08
N VAL A 7 -0.09 6.62 18.04
CA VAL A 7 -0.78 6.89 16.76
C VAL A 7 -0.34 5.91 15.67
N GLN A 8 -1.19 4.98 15.25
CA GLN A 8 -0.87 4.09 14.12
C GLN A 8 -0.78 4.89 12.82
N LEU A 9 0.33 4.77 12.10
CA LEU A 9 0.54 5.43 10.80
C LEU A 9 0.15 4.50 9.66
N VAL A 10 -0.69 4.99 8.75
CA VAL A 10 -1.17 4.23 7.58
C VAL A 10 -0.91 5.04 6.31
N SER A 11 -0.11 4.49 5.40
CA SER A 11 0.03 5.05 4.06
C SER A 11 -1.23 4.76 3.24
N LEU A 12 -1.74 5.76 2.54
CA LEU A 12 -2.87 5.65 1.61
C LEU A 12 -2.46 5.59 0.14
N GLY A 13 -1.15 5.44 -0.12
CA GLY A 13 -0.59 5.22 -1.45
C GLY A 13 -0.72 6.45 -2.37
N PHE A 14 0.43 6.95 -2.78
CA PHE A 14 0.57 8.03 -3.78
C PHE A 14 1.96 7.92 -4.40
N TYR A 15 2.94 7.66 -3.54
CA TYR A 15 4.26 7.12 -3.85
C TYR A 15 4.82 6.36 -2.63
N CYS A 16 6.02 5.79 -2.73
CA CYS A 16 6.65 5.00 -1.65
C CYS A 16 7.18 5.84 -0.47
N GLY A 17 7.15 7.16 -0.53
CA GLY A 17 7.79 8.01 0.48
C GLY A 17 7.12 8.06 1.84
N PRO A 18 5.78 8.05 2.00
CA PRO A 18 5.20 7.97 3.34
C PRO A 18 5.75 6.78 4.12
N LYS A 19 5.87 5.60 3.47
CA LYS A 19 6.50 4.44 4.09
C LYS A 19 7.97 4.64 4.41
N SER A 20 8.74 5.22 3.49
CA SER A 20 10.16 5.54 3.74
C SER A 20 10.33 6.53 4.91
N THR A 21 9.46 7.53 5.00
CA THR A 21 9.43 8.50 6.10
C THR A 21 9.04 7.84 7.42
N PHE A 22 8.05 6.94 7.43
CA PHE A 22 7.71 6.19 8.64
C PHE A 22 8.93 5.43 9.17
N LYS A 23 9.65 4.75 8.27
CA LYS A 23 10.88 4.04 8.62
C LYS A 23 11.95 4.98 9.15
N SER A 24 12.15 6.15 8.54
CA SER A 24 13.20 7.10 8.95
C SER A 24 12.96 7.69 10.35
N ILE A 25 11.70 7.78 10.78
CA ILE A 25 11.35 8.22 12.14
C ILE A 25 11.18 7.06 13.14
N GLY A 26 11.61 5.85 12.77
CA GLY A 26 11.53 4.66 13.63
C GLY A 26 10.12 4.10 13.82
N ARG A 27 9.18 4.38 12.90
CA ARG A 27 7.78 3.96 12.94
C ARG A 27 7.40 3.09 11.74
N GLY A 28 6.16 2.62 11.72
CA GLY A 28 5.60 1.90 10.58
C GLY A 28 6.23 0.52 10.34
N ALA A 29 6.49 -0.25 11.40
CA ALA A 29 6.99 -1.62 11.29
C ALA A 29 6.06 -2.52 10.46
N ALA A 30 4.74 -2.38 10.63
CA ALA A 30 3.75 -3.09 9.85
C ALA A 30 3.80 -2.68 8.37
N HIS A 31 3.87 -3.66 7.47
CA HIS A 31 3.67 -3.42 6.05
C HIS A 31 2.19 -3.46 5.69
N LEU A 32 1.74 -2.48 4.92
CA LEU A 32 0.35 -2.31 4.48
C LEU A 32 0.27 -2.32 2.95
N PRO A 33 -0.91 -2.57 2.33
CA PRO A 33 -1.00 -2.80 0.90
C PRO A 33 -0.70 -1.54 0.09
N PHE A 34 -0.90 -0.35 0.67
CA PHE A 34 -0.64 0.91 -0.02
C PHE A 34 0.76 1.49 0.21
N ASP A 35 1.63 0.81 0.96
CA ASP A 35 2.98 1.30 1.28
C ASP A 35 3.88 1.46 0.05
N TRP A 36 3.68 0.62 -0.98
CA TRP A 36 4.61 0.47 -2.11
C TRP A 36 3.93 0.59 -3.47
N VAL A 37 2.66 0.98 -3.51
CA VAL A 37 1.88 1.16 -4.74
C VAL A 37 1.49 2.62 -4.89
N ARG A 38 1.38 3.07 -6.13
CA ARG A 38 0.77 4.36 -6.44
C ARG A 38 -0.70 4.12 -6.72
N VAL A 39 -1.60 4.51 -5.81
CA VAL A 39 -3.05 4.37 -5.97
C VAL A 39 -3.66 5.73 -6.22
N ARG A 40 -4.71 5.82 -7.03
CA ARG A 40 -5.53 7.02 -7.20
C ARG A 40 -6.49 7.17 -6.03
N MET A 41 -7.01 8.37 -5.77
CA MET A 41 -8.03 8.56 -4.73
C MET A 41 -9.28 7.71 -4.98
N GLU A 42 -9.76 7.67 -6.23
CA GLU A 42 -10.87 6.79 -6.63
C GLU A 42 -10.56 5.32 -6.42
N GLY A 43 -9.31 4.91 -6.64
CA GLY A 43 -8.85 3.54 -6.43
C GLY A 43 -8.81 3.16 -4.96
N LEU A 44 -8.36 4.07 -4.10
CA LEU A 44 -8.36 3.85 -2.66
C LEU A 44 -9.80 3.62 -2.15
N LEU A 45 -10.74 4.47 -2.57
CA LEU A 45 -12.15 4.32 -2.21
C LEU A 45 -12.73 3.01 -2.76
N HIS A 46 -12.40 2.63 -3.99
CA HIS A 46 -12.82 1.36 -4.59
C HIS A 46 -12.35 0.18 -3.75
N PHE A 47 -11.04 0.08 -3.50
CA PHE A 47 -10.48 -1.05 -2.75
C PHE A 47 -11.00 -1.16 -1.32
N LEU A 48 -11.18 -0.03 -0.63
CA LEU A 48 -11.71 -0.05 0.74
C LEU A 48 -13.21 -0.38 0.81
N ARG A 49 -13.99 -0.09 -0.23
CA ARG A 49 -15.44 -0.35 -0.27
C ARG A 49 -15.83 -1.69 -0.88
N HIS A 50 -14.91 -2.30 -1.62
CA HIS A 50 -15.14 -3.53 -2.39
C HIS A 50 -14.10 -4.61 -2.05
N ASP A 51 -13.64 -4.68 -0.79
CA ASP A 51 -12.74 -5.73 -0.28
C ASP A 51 -11.52 -6.01 -1.17
N PHE A 52 -10.90 -4.94 -1.68
CA PHE A 52 -9.75 -4.99 -2.57
C PHE A 52 -9.99 -5.75 -3.89
N ASP A 53 -11.24 -5.80 -4.35
CA ASP A 53 -11.59 -6.38 -5.66
C ASP A 53 -10.77 -5.74 -6.80
N GLY A 54 -10.20 -6.60 -7.64
CA GLY A 54 -9.31 -6.22 -8.73
C GLY A 54 -7.96 -5.63 -8.30
N PHE A 55 -7.53 -5.78 -7.04
CA PHE A 55 -6.25 -5.21 -6.57
C PHE A 55 -5.02 -5.77 -7.29
N PHE A 56 -5.06 -6.97 -7.86
CA PHE A 56 -3.94 -7.51 -8.64
C PHE A 56 -4.08 -7.25 -10.15
N ASP A 57 -5.16 -6.60 -10.57
CA ASP A 57 -5.44 -6.37 -11.97
C ASP A 57 -4.60 -5.23 -12.53
N TYR A 58 -4.12 -5.42 -13.76
CA TYR A 58 -3.41 -4.40 -14.51
C TYR A 58 -3.80 -4.47 -15.98
N SER A 59 -3.76 -3.33 -16.66
CA SER A 59 -4.09 -3.20 -18.08
C SER A 59 -2.86 -3.11 -18.98
N THR A 60 -1.74 -2.61 -18.45
CA THR A 60 -0.53 -2.35 -19.24
C THR A 60 0.71 -2.62 -18.42
N THR A 61 1.75 -3.16 -19.07
CA THR A 61 3.10 -3.27 -18.51
C THR A 61 4.05 -2.34 -19.24
N MET A 62 5.03 -1.78 -18.53
CA MET A 62 6.01 -0.86 -19.13
C MET A 62 7.39 -1.07 -18.51
N PRO A 63 8.45 -1.36 -19.28
CA PRO A 63 9.81 -1.32 -18.74
C PRO A 63 10.15 0.12 -18.35
N VAL A 64 10.79 0.29 -17.19
CA VAL A 64 11.20 1.62 -16.73
C VAL A 64 12.56 1.95 -17.37
N PRO A 65 12.69 3.03 -18.16
CA PRO A 65 13.95 3.37 -18.81
C PRO A 65 15.08 3.55 -17.81
N GLY A 66 16.21 2.89 -18.06
CA GLY A 66 17.40 2.94 -17.18
C GLY A 66 17.33 2.05 -15.94
N GLU A 67 16.26 1.29 -15.75
CA GLU A 67 16.06 0.41 -14.59
C GLU A 67 15.76 -1.03 -15.04
N SER A 68 16.07 -2.02 -14.19
CA SER A 68 15.72 -3.43 -14.43
C SER A 68 14.26 -3.76 -14.06
N LEU A 69 13.42 -2.73 -13.87
CA LEU A 69 12.08 -2.84 -13.33
C LEU A 69 11.01 -2.81 -14.44
N VAL A 70 9.92 -3.55 -14.22
CA VAL A 70 8.71 -3.50 -15.05
C VAL A 70 7.56 -2.95 -14.21
N LEU A 71 6.99 -1.85 -14.66
CA LEU A 71 5.79 -1.24 -14.11
C LEU A 71 4.56 -2.03 -14.55
N PHE A 72 3.68 -2.36 -13.61
CA PHE A 72 2.34 -2.89 -13.88
C PHE A 72 1.33 -1.80 -13.55
N ARG A 73 0.55 -1.37 -14.54
CA ARG A 73 -0.41 -0.25 -14.40
C ARG A 73 -1.82 -0.73 -14.71
N GLY A 74 -2.72 -0.55 -13.73
CA GLY A 74 -4.17 -0.71 -13.89
C GLY A 74 -4.90 0.63 -13.81
N ARG A 75 -6.24 0.56 -13.78
CA ARG A 75 -7.11 1.75 -13.66
C ARG A 75 -6.87 2.50 -12.36
N TYR A 76 -6.85 1.76 -11.25
CA TYR A 76 -6.86 2.32 -9.90
C TYR A 76 -5.48 2.54 -9.29
N HIS A 77 -4.48 1.76 -9.69
CA HIS A 77 -3.15 1.82 -9.11
C HIS A 77 -2.08 1.21 -10.03
N SER A 78 -0.83 1.28 -9.58
CA SER A 78 0.31 0.66 -10.26
C SER A 78 1.34 0.07 -9.28
N PHE A 79 1.93 -1.06 -9.66
CA PHE A 79 3.05 -1.71 -8.98
C PHE A 79 4.37 -1.38 -9.68
N TRP A 80 5.35 -0.91 -8.92
CA TRP A 80 6.66 -0.49 -9.44
C TRP A 80 7.79 -1.46 -9.09
N HIS A 81 7.69 -2.11 -7.93
CA HIS A 81 8.72 -2.99 -7.38
C HIS A 81 8.23 -4.42 -7.14
N ASP A 82 6.95 -4.68 -7.42
CA ASP A 82 6.30 -5.96 -7.18
C ASP A 82 5.63 -6.44 -8.47
N ASP A 83 5.69 -7.75 -8.74
CA ASP A 83 5.01 -8.38 -9.87
C ASP A 83 3.66 -8.98 -9.42
N PRO A 84 2.50 -8.43 -9.84
CA PRO A 84 1.19 -8.92 -9.43
C PRO A 84 0.83 -10.30 -9.99
N ARG A 85 1.60 -10.81 -10.95
CA ARG A 85 1.44 -12.19 -11.47
C ARG A 85 2.03 -13.23 -10.54
N SER A 86 2.95 -12.82 -9.64
CA SER A 86 3.63 -13.74 -8.74
C SER A 86 2.71 -14.21 -7.61
N PRO A 87 2.45 -15.53 -7.46
CA PRO A 87 1.60 -16.03 -6.38
C PRO A 87 2.14 -15.69 -4.99
N THR A 88 3.46 -15.66 -4.81
CA THR A 88 4.08 -15.32 -3.53
C THR A 88 3.92 -13.84 -3.20
N MET A 89 3.93 -12.98 -4.22
CA MET A 89 3.61 -11.55 -4.07
C MET A 89 2.14 -11.37 -3.69
N GLN A 90 1.22 -12.04 -4.39
CA GLN A 90 -0.22 -11.95 -4.09
C GLN A 90 -0.50 -12.37 -2.65
N GLU A 91 0.07 -13.50 -2.21
CA GLU A 91 -0.07 -14.01 -0.85
C GLU A 91 0.51 -13.03 0.19
N LYS A 92 1.68 -12.44 -0.09
CA LYS A 92 2.25 -11.35 0.72
C LYS A 92 1.31 -10.16 0.84
N TYR A 93 0.64 -9.75 -0.24
CA TYR A 93 -0.28 -8.61 -0.24
C TYR A 93 -1.62 -8.95 0.41
N ARG A 94 -2.15 -10.17 0.29
CA ARG A 94 -3.35 -10.62 1.04
C ARG A 94 -3.18 -10.41 2.53
N ARG A 95 -2.06 -10.90 3.11
CA ARG A 95 -1.74 -10.65 4.53
C ARG A 95 -1.59 -9.18 4.91
N ARG A 96 -1.21 -8.31 3.95
CA ARG A 96 -1.14 -6.85 4.18
C ARG A 96 -2.53 -6.23 4.15
N ILE A 97 -3.38 -6.68 3.22
CA ILE A 97 -4.79 -6.29 3.12
C ILE A 97 -5.51 -6.68 4.41
N ASP A 98 -5.39 -7.93 4.86
CA ASP A 98 -6.00 -8.40 6.11
C ASP A 98 -5.59 -7.52 7.30
N ARG A 99 -4.29 -7.18 7.39
CA ARG A 99 -3.77 -6.28 8.42
C ARG A 99 -4.36 -4.87 8.34
N LEU A 100 -4.59 -4.34 7.14
CA LEU A 100 -5.23 -3.04 6.96
C LEU A 100 -6.70 -3.11 7.39
N MET A 101 -7.41 -4.15 6.97
CA MET A 101 -8.84 -4.35 7.26
C MET A 101 -9.08 -4.66 8.74
N SER A 102 -8.07 -5.14 9.47
CA SER A 102 -8.13 -5.34 10.92
C SER A 102 -7.84 -4.09 11.75
N ILE A 103 -7.57 -2.92 11.14
CA ILE A 103 -7.28 -1.69 11.88
C ILE A 103 -8.57 -1.15 12.52
N ASP A 104 -8.55 -1.00 13.85
CA ASP A 104 -9.62 -0.36 14.59
C ASP A 104 -9.29 1.10 14.89
N ALA A 105 -9.78 2.00 14.01
CA ALA A 105 -9.67 3.44 14.19
C ALA A 105 -10.72 4.04 15.16
N LYS A 106 -11.59 3.22 15.78
CA LYS A 106 -12.56 3.69 16.78
C LYS A 106 -11.96 3.71 18.18
N SER A 107 -11.16 2.70 18.50
CA SER A 107 -10.52 2.54 19.82
C SER A 107 -9.07 3.00 19.87
N HIS A 108 -8.41 3.13 18.71
CA HIS A 108 -7.02 3.57 18.61
C HIS A 108 -6.88 4.78 17.68
N GLN A 109 -5.92 5.65 17.98
CA GLN A 109 -5.61 6.78 17.11
C GLN A 109 -4.90 6.27 15.85
N VAL A 110 -5.46 6.60 14.68
CA VAL A 110 -4.90 6.25 13.38
C VAL A 110 -4.73 7.51 12.56
N LEU A 111 -3.51 7.74 12.06
CA LEU A 111 -3.20 8.81 11.13
C LEU A 111 -2.97 8.22 9.73
N PHE A 112 -3.86 8.58 8.82
CA PHE A 112 -3.74 8.25 7.40
C PHE A 112 -2.92 9.33 6.68
N VAL A 113 -1.91 8.92 5.93
CA VAL A 113 -0.96 9.81 5.24
C VAL A 113 -0.94 9.50 3.75
N ARG A 114 -0.92 10.53 2.91
CA ARG A 114 -0.89 10.40 1.46
C ARG A 114 0.07 11.39 0.83
#